data_AF-A0A1W1IDV1-F1
#
_entry.id   AF-A0A1W1IDV1-F1
#
_cell.length_a   1.000
_cell.length_b   1.000
_cell.length_c   1.000
_cell.angle_alpha   90.00
_cell.angle_beta   90.00
_cell.angle_gamma   90.00
#
_symmetry.space_group_name_H-M   'P 1'
#
loop_
_entity.id
_entity.type
_entity.pdbx_description
1 polymer ?
#
loop_
_entity_poly.entity_id
_entity_poly.type
_entity_poly.pdbx_seq_one_letter_code
_entity_poly.pdbx_strand_id
1 'polypeptide(L)'
;MIDNSTLAELQNGYRFDQHAKSYACLFCRQIYQQGIIYPMEEVLYEAEKAMLVHIQQSHGSVFETLIQLDKKYTGLSDVQREMLLLFHEGLSDKEILERSSSGSISTIRQHRFKLKEKERQAKIFLALMANLDSGRVPMKDSPIHKEDLIVDSRYGISETEREKVLQTYFKNGLDGAVDIFPSKEKRKIMVLQHILKRFDQDKKYSEKEVNDIIKTAHDDYVTVRRYFIEYGFMDRNSDGSQYWVITD
;
A
#
# COMPACT_ATOMS: atom_id res chain seq x y z
N MET A 1 -2.27 8.15 6.74
CA MET A 1 -1.66 8.77 7.94
C MET A 1 -0.64 7.83 8.57
N ILE A 2 -0.94 6.53 8.67
CA ILE A 2 0.00 5.50 9.10
C ILE A 2 1.32 5.54 8.31
N ASP A 3 1.28 5.80 7.00
CA ASP A 3 2.45 5.77 6.10
C ASP A 3 3.57 6.75 6.48
N ASN A 4 3.24 7.89 7.09
CA ASN A 4 4.20 8.92 7.47
C ASN A 4 4.34 9.03 9.00
N SER A 5 3.94 8.01 9.75
CA SER A 5 4.04 7.99 11.20
C SER A 5 5.33 7.32 11.68
N THR A 6 5.91 7.88 12.74
CA THR A 6 7.07 7.29 13.38
C THR A 6 6.70 6.00 14.11
N LEU A 7 7.68 5.16 14.43
CA LEU A 7 7.45 3.94 15.21
C LEU A 7 6.77 4.25 16.56
N ALA A 8 7.18 5.33 17.23
CA ALA A 8 6.61 5.74 18.51
C ALA A 8 5.14 6.17 18.36
N GLU A 9 4.80 6.93 17.31
CA GLU A 9 3.41 7.31 17.03
C GLU A 9 2.54 6.08 16.76
N LEU A 10 3.04 5.10 16.00
CA LEU A 10 2.31 3.85 15.73
C LEU A 10 2.09 3.03 17.01
N GLN A 11 3.07 2.99 17.92
CA GLN A 11 2.96 2.31 19.21
C GLN A 11 1.96 2.99 20.14
N ASN A 12 1.87 4.32 20.09
CA ASN A 12 0.95 5.10 20.92
C ASN A 12 -0.47 5.19 20.31
N GLY A 13 -0.60 5.03 18.99
CA GLY A 13 -1.85 5.18 18.25
C GLY A 13 -2.26 6.63 17.95
N TYR A 14 -1.42 7.61 18.29
CA TYR A 14 -1.66 9.03 18.04
C TYR A 14 -0.36 9.76 17.64
N ARG A 15 -0.53 10.94 17.03
CA ARG A 15 0.54 11.90 16.77
C ARG A 15 0.32 13.17 17.57
N PHE A 16 1.40 13.73 18.11
CA PHE A 16 1.37 15.06 18.73
C PHE A 16 1.93 16.11 17.77
N ASP A 17 1.13 17.13 17.47
CA ASP A 17 1.55 18.31 16.73
C ASP A 17 2.04 19.38 17.72
N GLN A 18 3.34 19.70 17.66
CA GLN A 18 3.99 20.68 18.52
C GLN A 18 3.52 22.13 18.24
N HIS A 19 3.15 22.45 17.00
CA HIS A 19 2.70 23.80 16.61
C HIS A 19 1.25 24.04 17.02
N ALA A 20 0.37 23.10 16.70
CA ALA A 20 -1.04 23.17 17.09
C ALA A 20 -1.27 22.82 18.57
N LYS A 21 -0.26 22.26 19.24
CA LYS A 21 -0.33 21.71 20.60
C LYS A 21 -1.52 20.76 20.73
N SER A 22 -1.59 19.76 19.87
CA SER A 22 -2.75 18.88 19.79
C SER A 22 -2.36 17.43 19.52
N TYR A 23 -3.09 16.51 20.12
CA TYR A 23 -3.00 15.07 19.89
C TYR A 23 -4.01 14.68 18.82
N ALA A 24 -3.58 13.99 17.77
CA ALA A 24 -4.44 13.49 16.69
C ALA A 24 -4.39 11.95 16.61
N CYS A 25 -5.56 11.30 16.65
CA CYS A 25 -5.68 9.85 16.56
C CYS A 25 -5.26 9.39 15.16
N LEU A 26 -4.40 8.37 15.07
CA LEU A 26 -3.95 7.84 13.77
C LEU A 26 -5.03 7.06 13.02
N PHE A 27 -6.08 6.64 13.72
CA PHE A 27 -7.11 5.74 13.20
C PHE A 27 -8.36 6.47 12.72
N CYS A 28 -8.89 7.41 13.51
CA CYS A 28 -10.11 8.16 13.17
C CYS A 28 -9.92 9.67 13.02
N ARG A 29 -8.69 10.18 13.24
CA ARG A 29 -8.34 11.61 13.15
C ARG A 29 -9.01 12.51 14.18
N GLN A 30 -9.60 11.95 15.24
CA GLN A 30 -10.06 12.73 16.39
C GLN A 30 -8.90 13.56 16.97
N ILE A 31 -9.17 14.80 17.36
CA ILE A 31 -8.16 15.73 17.88
C ILE A 31 -8.50 16.14 19.32
N TYR A 32 -7.49 16.14 20.18
CA TYR A 32 -7.55 16.70 21.53
C TYR A 32 -6.46 17.77 21.67
N GLN A 33 -6.87 19.03 21.81
CA GLN A 33 -5.97 20.16 22.01
C GLN A 33 -5.49 20.25 23.46
N GLN A 34 -4.18 20.44 23.63
CA GLN A 34 -3.51 20.61 24.91
C GLN A 34 -3.98 21.88 25.63
N GLY A 35 -4.10 21.81 26.95
CA GLY A 35 -4.62 22.90 27.79
C GLY A 35 -6.15 22.90 27.91
N ILE A 36 -6.85 22.02 27.19
CA ILE A 36 -8.28 21.75 27.39
C ILE A 36 -8.45 20.48 28.22
N ILE A 37 -9.41 20.52 29.13
CA ILE A 37 -9.84 19.37 29.94
C ILE A 37 -11.10 18.79 29.28
N TYR A 38 -11.07 17.51 28.97
CA TYR A 38 -12.14 16.80 28.28
C TYR A 38 -12.93 15.94 29.27
N PRO A 39 -14.25 16.14 29.40
CA PRO A 39 -15.10 15.23 30.14
C PRO A 39 -15.35 13.97 29.31
N MET A 40 -15.00 12.81 29.87
CA MET A 40 -15.33 11.50 29.29
C MET A 40 -15.95 10.65 30.39
N GLU A 41 -17.23 10.31 30.22
CA GLU A 41 -18.05 9.75 31.29
C GLU A 41 -18.05 10.69 32.50
N GLU A 42 -17.67 10.20 33.69
CA GLU A 42 -17.65 10.96 34.95
C GLU A 42 -16.26 11.51 35.30
N VAL A 43 -15.27 11.35 34.41
CA VAL A 43 -13.88 11.72 34.68
C VAL A 43 -13.42 12.81 33.72
N LEU A 44 -12.70 13.78 34.28
CA LEU A 44 -12.08 14.87 33.54
C LEU A 44 -10.63 14.48 33.19
N TYR A 45 -10.31 14.49 31.90
CA TYR A 45 -8.99 14.13 31.41
C TYR A 45 -8.28 15.30 30.73
N GLU A 46 -6.98 15.41 30.96
CA GLU A 46 -6.12 16.24 30.13
C GLU A 46 -6.00 15.64 28.71
N ALA A 47 -5.71 16.48 27.72
CA ALA A 47 -5.74 16.14 26.29
C ALA A 47 -5.01 14.82 25.91
N GLU A 48 -3.82 14.56 26.45
CA GLU A 48 -3.09 13.31 26.18
C GLU A 48 -3.83 12.09 26.73
N LYS A 49 -4.31 12.20 27.97
CA LYS A 49 -5.03 11.11 28.60
C LYS A 49 -6.38 10.88 27.94
N ALA A 50 -7.05 11.96 27.53
CA ALA A 50 -8.28 11.92 26.72
C ALA A 50 -8.04 11.17 25.40
N MET A 51 -6.90 11.40 24.74
CA MET A 51 -6.53 10.65 23.54
C MET A 51 -6.36 9.14 23.80
N LEU A 52 -5.65 8.77 24.87
CA LEU A 52 -5.47 7.37 25.24
C LEU A 52 -6.80 6.68 25.57
N VAL A 53 -7.67 7.36 26.33
CA VAL A 53 -9.02 6.86 26.65
C VAL A 53 -9.86 6.73 25.39
N HIS A 54 -9.81 7.72 24.49
CA HIS A 54 -10.48 7.64 23.20
C HIS A 54 -10.01 6.44 22.37
N ILE A 55 -8.71 6.19 22.27
CA ILE A 55 -8.19 5.01 21.56
C ILE A 55 -8.74 3.74 22.20
N GLN A 56 -8.76 3.66 23.53
CA GLN A 56 -9.28 2.48 24.22
C GLN A 56 -10.79 2.27 23.97
N GLN A 57 -11.59 3.33 24.04
CA GLN A 57 -13.05 3.25 23.89
C GLN A 57 -13.50 3.09 22.43
N SER A 58 -12.83 3.77 21.50
CA SER A 58 -13.23 3.81 20.07
C SER A 58 -12.55 2.74 19.23
N HIS A 59 -11.38 2.25 19.67
CA HIS A 59 -10.54 1.34 18.89
C HIS A 59 -10.07 0.09 19.67
N GLY A 60 -10.46 -0.05 20.94
CA GLY A 60 -10.09 -1.19 21.80
C GLY A 60 -8.65 -1.07 22.29
N SER A 61 -7.70 -1.44 21.44
CA SER A 61 -6.28 -1.23 21.69
C SER A 61 -5.53 -0.89 20.40
N VAL A 62 -4.35 -0.27 20.56
CA VAL A 62 -3.45 -0.02 19.44
C VAL A 62 -3.09 -1.32 18.73
N PHE A 63 -2.83 -2.40 19.48
CA PHE A 63 -2.50 -3.70 18.91
C PHE A 63 -3.65 -4.27 18.08
N GLU A 64 -4.86 -4.32 18.63
CA GLU A 64 -6.06 -4.82 17.94
C GLU A 64 -6.37 -4.02 16.67
N THR A 65 -6.10 -2.72 16.68
CA THR A 65 -6.29 -1.88 15.50
C THR A 65 -5.22 -2.14 14.45
N LEU A 66 -3.94 -2.20 14.84
CA LEU A 66 -2.83 -2.42 13.91
C LEU A 66 -2.88 -3.81 13.26
N ILE A 67 -3.30 -4.85 14.00
CA ILE A 67 -3.32 -6.22 13.49
C ILE A 67 -4.45 -6.45 12.48
N GLN A 68 -5.51 -5.65 12.53
CA GLN A 68 -6.63 -5.65 11.58
C GLN A 68 -6.32 -4.94 10.27
N LEU A 69 -5.22 -4.16 10.20
CA LEU A 69 -4.82 -3.51 8.96
C LEU A 69 -4.56 -4.53 7.85
N ASP A 70 -4.79 -4.08 6.62
CA ASP A 70 -4.59 -4.89 5.42
C ASP A 70 -3.17 -5.46 5.33
N LYS A 71 -3.03 -6.61 4.67
CA LYS A 71 -1.75 -7.30 4.47
C LYS A 71 -0.70 -6.39 3.81
N LYS A 72 -1.11 -5.41 3.00
CA LYS A 72 -0.20 -4.41 2.40
C LYS A 72 0.51 -3.55 3.45
N TYR A 73 -0.10 -3.33 4.61
CA TYR A 73 0.49 -2.56 5.71
C TYR A 73 1.28 -3.45 6.68
N THR A 74 0.73 -4.60 7.05
CA THR A 74 1.33 -5.44 8.11
C THR A 74 2.38 -6.43 7.58
N GLY A 75 2.25 -6.85 6.31
CA GLY A 75 3.08 -7.89 5.72
C GLY A 75 2.98 -9.23 6.45
N LEU A 76 1.87 -9.49 7.16
CA LEU A 76 1.60 -10.72 7.91
C LEU A 76 0.74 -11.69 7.09
N SER A 77 1.02 -12.99 7.20
CA SER A 77 0.06 -14.02 6.74
C SER A 77 -1.07 -14.21 7.74
N ASP A 78 -2.17 -14.84 7.33
CA ASP A 78 -3.32 -15.08 8.21
C ASP A 78 -2.92 -15.90 9.46
N VAL A 79 -2.09 -16.93 9.27
CA VAL A 79 -1.53 -17.72 10.38
C VAL A 79 -0.66 -16.85 11.30
N GLN A 80 0.14 -15.93 10.77
CA GLN A 80 0.96 -15.04 11.60
C GLN A 80 0.09 -14.06 12.41
N ARG A 81 -1.01 -13.57 11.81
CA ARG A 81 -2.00 -12.71 12.45
C ARG A 81 -2.69 -13.45 13.60
N GLU A 82 -3.19 -14.65 13.34
CA GLU A 82 -3.80 -15.53 14.36
C GLU A 82 -2.85 -15.77 15.53
N MET A 83 -1.59 -16.15 15.25
CA MET A 83 -0.59 -16.38 16.31
C MET A 83 -0.32 -15.13 17.14
N LEU A 84 -0.19 -13.96 16.51
CA LEU A 84 0.05 -12.71 17.23
C LEU A 84 -1.13 -12.32 18.13
N LEU A 85 -2.38 -12.52 17.69
CA LEU A 85 -3.57 -12.33 18.52
C LEU A 85 -3.53 -13.22 19.76
N LEU A 86 -3.31 -14.52 19.57
CA LEU A 86 -3.22 -15.49 20.66
C LEU A 86 -2.06 -15.21 21.63
N PHE A 87 -0.93 -14.71 21.13
CA PHE A 87 0.20 -14.28 21.97
C PHE A 87 -0.12 -13.00 22.75
N HIS A 88 -0.91 -12.09 22.19
CA HIS A 88 -1.31 -10.86 22.85
C HIS A 88 -2.27 -11.11 24.01
N GLU A 89 -3.16 -12.09 23.88
CA GLU A 89 -4.05 -12.55 24.97
C GLU A 89 -3.30 -13.16 26.17
N GLY A 90 -2.00 -13.45 26.04
CA GLY A 90 -1.19 -14.00 27.13
C GLY A 90 -1.41 -15.49 27.40
N LEU A 91 -2.04 -16.21 26.46
CA LEU A 91 -2.33 -17.63 26.57
C LEU A 91 -1.05 -18.49 26.62
N SER A 92 -1.14 -19.60 27.34
CA SER A 92 -0.10 -20.63 27.37
C SER A 92 -0.05 -21.42 26.05
N ASP A 93 1.09 -22.05 25.77
CA ASP A 93 1.28 -22.88 24.57
C ASP A 93 0.19 -23.97 24.40
N LYS A 94 -0.40 -24.46 25.50
CA LYS A 94 -1.48 -25.46 25.47
C LYS A 94 -2.81 -24.84 25.06
N GLU A 95 -3.17 -23.69 25.62
CA GLU A 95 -4.41 -22.97 25.31
C GLU A 95 -4.39 -22.46 23.85
N ILE A 96 -3.22 -22.04 23.36
CA ILE A 96 -3.03 -21.65 21.96
C ILE A 96 -3.25 -22.85 21.03
N LEU A 97 -2.81 -24.05 21.41
CA LEU A 97 -3.05 -25.27 20.62
C LEU A 97 -4.53 -25.59 20.51
N GLU A 98 -5.30 -25.43 21.59
CA GLU A 98 -6.74 -25.69 21.60
C GLU A 98 -7.54 -24.68 20.78
N ARG A 99 -7.06 -23.42 20.67
CA ARG A 99 -7.73 -22.33 19.97
C ARG A 99 -7.27 -22.12 18.53
N SER A 100 -6.14 -22.69 18.14
CA SER A 100 -5.56 -22.45 16.82
C SER A 100 -5.76 -23.61 15.87
N SER A 101 -5.65 -23.30 14.59
CA SER A 101 -5.56 -24.30 13.52
C SER A 101 -4.19 -25.02 13.44
N SER A 102 -3.27 -24.75 14.39
CA SER A 102 -1.90 -25.30 14.38
C SER A 102 -1.84 -26.73 14.92
N GLY A 103 -1.10 -27.61 14.23
CA GLY A 103 -1.06 -29.04 14.55
C GLY A 103 -0.22 -29.46 15.76
N SER A 104 0.57 -28.57 16.39
CA SER A 104 1.39 -28.93 17.57
C SER A 104 1.97 -27.75 18.37
N ILE A 105 2.35 -28.00 19.63
CA ILE A 105 3.08 -27.04 20.50
C ILE A 105 4.42 -26.63 19.90
N SER A 106 5.14 -27.52 19.23
CA SER A 106 6.43 -27.20 18.61
C SER A 106 6.24 -26.20 17.46
N THR A 107 5.15 -26.33 16.68
CA THR A 107 4.77 -25.36 15.64
C THR A 107 4.52 -23.97 16.23
N ILE A 108 3.79 -23.87 17.34
CA ILE A 108 3.51 -22.59 18.03
C ILE A 108 4.80 -21.92 18.49
N ARG A 109 5.70 -22.68 19.13
CA ARG A 109 7.02 -22.16 19.57
C ARG A 109 7.87 -21.71 18.39
N GLN A 110 7.83 -22.45 17.29
CA GLN A 110 8.53 -22.07 16.07
C GLN A 110 7.98 -20.77 15.47
N HIS A 111 6.65 -20.58 15.45
CA HIS A 111 6.03 -19.32 15.03
C HIS A 111 6.47 -18.16 15.93
N ARG A 112 6.45 -18.33 17.25
CA ARG A 112 6.92 -17.32 18.21
C ARG A 112 8.38 -16.94 17.94
N PHE A 113 9.25 -17.93 17.76
CA PHE A 113 10.66 -17.72 17.46
C PHE A 113 10.86 -16.93 16.15
N LYS A 114 10.21 -17.37 15.05
CA LYS A 114 10.32 -16.70 13.74
C LYS A 114 9.76 -15.28 13.77
N LEU A 115 8.68 -15.03 14.50
CA LEU A 115 8.13 -13.68 14.66
C LEU A 115 9.07 -12.77 15.44
N LYS A 116 9.71 -13.28 16.51
CA LYS A 116 10.74 -12.55 17.25
C LYS A 116 12.00 -12.29 16.42
N GLU A 117 12.38 -13.23 15.56
CA GLU A 117 13.46 -13.04 14.60
C GLU A 117 13.11 -11.95 13.57
N LYS A 118 11.90 -11.98 13.01
CA LYS A 118 11.39 -10.94 12.10
C LYS A 118 11.37 -9.56 12.76
N GLU A 119 10.98 -9.46 14.04
CA GLU A 119 11.04 -8.21 14.83
C GLU A 119 12.48 -7.65 14.90
N ARG A 120 13.47 -8.49 15.21
CA ARG A 120 14.88 -8.09 15.25
C ARG A 120 15.39 -7.64 13.89
N GLN A 121 15.05 -8.37 12.82
CA GLN A 121 15.41 -8.02 11.45
C GLN A 121 14.77 -6.69 11.03
N ALA A 122 13.48 -6.48 11.34
CA ALA A 122 12.78 -5.23 11.06
C ALA A 122 13.43 -4.05 11.78
N LYS A 123 13.85 -4.22 13.04
CA LYS A 123 14.57 -3.17 13.78
C LYS A 123 15.88 -2.76 13.09
N ILE A 124 16.68 -3.73 12.64
CA ILE A 124 17.92 -3.47 11.90
C ILE A 124 17.59 -2.80 10.56
N PHE A 125 16.57 -3.28 9.85
CA PHE A 125 16.15 -2.73 8.58
C PHE A 125 15.69 -1.27 8.70
N LEU A 126 14.85 -0.94 9.69
CA LEU A 126 14.43 0.44 9.96
C LEU A 126 15.63 1.34 10.25
N ALA A 127 16.62 0.86 11.01
CA ALA A 127 17.85 1.60 11.25
C ALA A 127 18.64 1.84 9.95
N LEU A 128 18.80 0.82 9.10
CA LEU A 128 19.46 0.97 7.80
C LEU A 128 18.74 2.01 6.91
N MET A 129 17.41 1.94 6.84
CA MET A 129 16.60 2.89 6.06
C MET A 129 16.77 4.32 6.57
N ALA A 130 16.70 4.53 7.88
CA ALA A 130 16.91 5.85 8.48
C ALA A 130 18.32 6.40 8.18
N ASN A 131 19.36 5.55 8.16
CA ASN A 131 20.72 5.97 7.81
C ASN A 131 20.86 6.35 6.33
N LEU A 132 20.19 5.63 5.42
CA LEU A 132 20.15 5.98 4.00
C LEU A 132 19.53 7.36 3.79
N ASP A 133 18.52 7.71 4.57
CA ASP A 133 17.90 9.03 4.53
C ASP A 133 18.77 10.11 5.21
N SER A 134 19.54 9.74 6.23
CA SER A 134 20.45 10.64 6.97
C SER A 134 21.70 11.05 6.17
N GLY A 135 22.13 10.20 5.22
CA GLY A 135 23.21 10.49 4.27
C GLY A 135 22.76 11.26 3.02
N ARG A 136 21.45 11.48 2.87
CA ARG A 136 20.89 12.33 1.82
C ARG A 136 20.72 13.73 2.42
N VAL A 137 21.27 14.74 1.75
CA VAL A 137 20.79 16.12 1.96
C VAL A 137 19.28 16.05 1.81
N PRO A 138 18.47 16.55 2.77
CA PRO A 138 17.04 16.66 2.54
C PRO A 138 16.93 17.49 1.28
N MET A 139 16.48 16.86 0.20
CA MET A 139 16.15 17.58 -1.01
C MET A 139 15.04 18.51 -0.55
N LYS A 140 15.40 19.77 -0.24
CA LYS A 140 14.46 20.86 -0.29
C LYS A 140 13.68 20.62 -1.57
N ASP A 141 12.36 20.70 -1.49
CA ASP A 141 11.54 20.92 -2.66
C ASP A 141 12.21 22.01 -3.50
N SER A 142 12.94 21.59 -4.51
CA SER A 142 13.67 22.40 -5.46
C SER A 142 14.06 21.49 -6.60
N PRO A 143 13.86 22.03 -7.80
CA PRO A 143 13.24 21.30 -8.88
C PRO A 143 14.28 20.37 -9.46
N ILE A 144 14.08 19.06 -9.27
CA ILE A 144 14.58 18.13 -10.27
C ILE A 144 14.01 18.65 -11.59
N HIS A 145 14.92 18.96 -12.52
CA HIS A 145 14.65 19.64 -13.78
C HIS A 145 13.28 19.27 -14.33
N LYS A 146 12.44 20.31 -14.40
CA LYS A 146 11.00 20.28 -14.64
C LYS A 146 10.61 19.83 -16.06
N GLU A 147 11.56 19.30 -16.83
CA GLU A 147 11.36 18.99 -18.24
C GLU A 147 11.18 17.50 -18.58
N ASP A 148 11.59 16.52 -17.76
CA ASP A 148 11.59 15.10 -18.19
C ASP A 148 10.91 14.10 -17.21
N LEU A 149 9.92 14.54 -16.43
CA LEU A 149 9.27 13.67 -15.45
C LEU A 149 7.75 13.81 -15.46
N ILE A 150 7.13 13.34 -16.56
CA ILE A 150 5.78 12.77 -16.47
C ILE A 150 5.94 11.33 -15.92
N VAL A 151 6.22 11.26 -14.61
CA VAL A 151 6.34 10.00 -13.87
C VAL A 151 4.96 9.60 -13.34
N ASP A 152 4.36 8.65 -14.02
CA ASP A 152 3.25 7.86 -13.49
C ASP A 152 3.72 7.14 -12.21
N SER A 153 3.15 7.57 -11.08
CA SER A 153 3.60 7.37 -9.69
C SER A 153 3.57 5.92 -9.20
N ARG A 154 3.13 4.95 -10.00
CA ARG A 154 2.93 3.57 -9.53
C ARG A 154 4.14 2.64 -9.65
N TYR A 155 5.16 2.96 -10.47
CA TYR A 155 6.21 1.97 -10.81
C TYR A 155 7.66 2.46 -10.85
N GLY A 156 7.94 3.72 -10.49
CA GLY A 156 9.32 4.23 -10.43
C GLY A 156 10.08 4.04 -11.75
N ILE A 157 9.42 4.29 -12.87
CA ILE A 157 9.95 4.12 -14.22
C ILE A 157 10.53 5.47 -14.67
N SER A 158 11.83 5.53 -14.97
CA SER A 158 12.40 6.73 -15.59
C SER A 158 11.96 6.82 -17.06
N GLU A 159 11.80 8.04 -17.59
CA GLU A 159 11.47 8.25 -19.01
C GLU A 159 12.50 7.61 -19.94
N THR A 160 13.79 7.71 -19.59
CA THR A 160 14.88 7.06 -20.32
C THR A 160 14.81 5.52 -20.31
N GLU A 161 14.31 4.91 -19.23
CA GLU A 161 14.07 3.46 -19.16
C GLU A 161 12.84 3.07 -19.98
N ARG A 162 11.78 3.90 -19.92
CA ARG A 162 10.56 3.73 -20.69
C ARG A 162 10.85 3.77 -22.19
N GLU A 163 11.58 4.79 -22.67
CA GLU A 163 11.94 4.93 -24.09
C GLU A 163 12.74 3.73 -24.60
N LYS A 164 13.76 3.30 -23.85
CA LYS A 164 14.56 2.12 -24.22
C LYS A 164 13.70 0.86 -24.33
N VAL A 165 12.78 0.68 -23.38
CA VAL A 165 11.85 -0.45 -23.40
C VAL A 165 10.90 -0.34 -24.59
N LEU A 166 10.28 0.82 -24.81
CA LEU A 166 9.37 1.01 -25.93
C LEU A 166 10.08 0.79 -27.28
N GLN A 167 11.28 1.33 -27.49
CA GLN A 167 12.07 1.07 -28.71
C GLN A 167 12.40 -0.42 -28.91
N THR A 168 12.56 -1.17 -27.83
CA THR A 168 12.84 -2.61 -27.90
C THR A 168 11.62 -3.41 -28.39
N TYR A 169 10.41 -3.01 -27.97
CA TYR A 169 9.18 -3.76 -28.24
C TYR A 169 8.36 -3.21 -29.41
N PHE A 170 8.45 -1.92 -29.71
CA PHE A 170 7.82 -1.23 -30.84
C PHE A 170 8.82 -1.03 -31.98
N LYS A 171 9.21 -2.13 -32.65
CA LYS A 171 10.26 -2.13 -33.68
C LYS A 171 9.91 -1.31 -34.92
N ASN A 172 8.63 -1.15 -35.21
CA ASN A 172 8.11 -0.45 -36.39
C ASN A 172 7.63 0.98 -36.05
N GLY A 173 8.19 1.59 -35.01
CA GLY A 173 7.77 2.90 -34.49
C GLY A 173 6.76 2.79 -33.34
N LEU A 174 6.67 3.82 -32.51
CA LEU A 174 5.85 3.85 -31.29
C LEU A 174 4.34 3.70 -31.54
N ASP A 175 3.87 4.02 -32.74
CA ASP A 175 2.48 3.80 -33.17
C ASP A 175 2.28 2.42 -33.83
N GLY A 176 3.37 1.68 -34.05
CA GLY A 176 3.35 0.34 -34.62
C GLY A 176 2.83 -0.72 -33.66
N ALA A 177 2.76 -1.96 -34.16
CA ALA A 177 2.40 -3.11 -33.35
C ALA A 177 3.60 -3.63 -32.54
N VAL A 178 3.30 -4.29 -31.43
CA VAL A 178 4.25 -5.07 -30.64
C VAL A 178 4.15 -6.52 -31.09
N ASP A 179 5.26 -7.13 -31.51
CA ASP A 179 5.24 -8.54 -31.94
C ASP A 179 5.16 -9.50 -30.75
N ILE A 180 5.79 -9.14 -29.62
CA ILE A 180 5.95 -10.00 -28.45
C ILE A 180 5.76 -9.17 -27.18
N PHE A 181 4.78 -9.54 -26.35
CA PHE A 181 4.61 -8.91 -25.04
C PHE A 181 5.77 -9.26 -24.08
N PRO A 182 6.26 -8.27 -23.29
CA PRO A 182 7.30 -8.53 -22.30
C PRO A 182 6.86 -9.54 -21.23
N SER A 183 7.75 -10.50 -20.91
CA SER A 183 7.54 -11.42 -19.78
C SER A 183 7.78 -10.78 -18.42
N LYS A 184 8.65 -9.75 -18.35
CA LYS A 184 8.93 -9.01 -17.12
C LYS A 184 7.83 -7.97 -16.85
N GLU A 185 7.31 -8.00 -15.63
CA GLU A 185 6.17 -7.17 -15.19
C GLU A 185 6.39 -5.66 -15.39
N LYS A 186 7.53 -5.13 -14.92
CA LYS A 186 7.88 -3.69 -15.10
C LYS A 186 7.85 -3.24 -16.57
N ARG A 187 8.29 -4.10 -17.50
CA ARG A 187 8.28 -3.80 -18.94
C ARG A 187 6.88 -3.92 -19.53
N LYS A 188 6.11 -4.92 -19.07
CA LYS A 188 4.72 -5.12 -19.49
C LYS A 188 3.88 -3.88 -19.18
N ILE A 189 4.03 -3.32 -17.97
CA ILE A 189 3.39 -2.07 -17.55
C ILE A 189 3.74 -0.91 -18.49
N MET A 190 5.02 -0.72 -18.85
CA MET A 190 5.43 0.35 -19.78
C MET A 190 4.76 0.22 -21.15
N VAL A 191 4.72 -1.01 -21.68
CA VAL A 191 4.09 -1.29 -22.96
C VAL A 191 2.58 -1.07 -22.88
N LEU A 192 1.92 -1.55 -21.82
CA LEU A 192 0.50 -1.35 -21.60
C LEU A 192 0.14 0.13 -21.47
N GLN A 193 0.86 0.90 -20.64
CA GLN A 193 0.66 2.35 -20.51
C GLN A 193 0.77 3.06 -21.86
N HIS A 194 1.71 2.64 -22.71
CA HIS A 194 1.87 3.22 -24.04
C HIS A 194 0.71 2.87 -24.98
N ILE A 195 0.24 1.62 -24.95
CA ILE A 195 -0.95 1.20 -25.73
C ILE A 195 -2.21 1.91 -25.22
N LEU A 196 -2.32 2.13 -23.91
CA LEU A 196 -3.47 2.81 -23.28
C LEU A 196 -3.66 4.23 -23.83
N LYS A 197 -2.60 4.90 -24.30
CA LYS A 197 -2.68 6.22 -24.95
C LYS A 197 -3.52 6.24 -26.24
N ARG A 198 -3.86 5.07 -26.79
CA ARG A 198 -4.78 4.93 -27.94
C ARG A 198 -6.25 5.06 -27.53
N PHE A 199 -6.52 5.09 -26.22
CA PHE A 199 -7.84 5.29 -25.65
C PHE A 199 -8.01 6.72 -25.14
N ASP A 200 -9.21 7.23 -25.32
CA ASP A 200 -9.68 8.49 -24.76
C ASP A 200 -10.20 8.21 -23.33
N GLN A 201 -9.77 9.03 -22.38
CA GLN A 201 -10.09 8.88 -20.96
C GLN A 201 -11.55 9.26 -20.66
N ASP A 202 -12.15 10.14 -21.46
CA ASP A 202 -13.51 10.63 -21.25
C ASP A 202 -14.57 9.80 -22.00
N LYS A 203 -14.15 8.73 -22.69
CA LYS A 203 -15.02 7.88 -23.51
C LYS A 203 -15.25 6.50 -22.88
N LYS A 204 -16.51 6.06 -22.91
CA LYS A 204 -16.88 4.65 -22.70
C LYS A 204 -16.86 3.90 -24.04
N TYR A 205 -16.28 2.71 -24.03
CA TYR A 205 -16.11 1.86 -25.19
C TYR A 205 -16.91 0.57 -25.05
N SER A 206 -17.48 0.09 -26.15
CA SER A 206 -17.97 -1.29 -26.24
C SER A 206 -16.79 -2.28 -26.32
N GLU A 207 -17.02 -3.54 -25.97
CA GLU A 207 -16.00 -4.59 -26.12
C GLU A 207 -15.40 -4.64 -27.52
N LYS A 208 -16.24 -4.46 -28.56
CA LYS A 208 -15.81 -4.45 -29.95
C LYS A 208 -14.85 -3.30 -30.25
N GLU A 209 -15.18 -2.08 -29.81
CA GLU A 209 -14.31 -0.92 -29.98
C GLU A 209 -12.98 -1.11 -29.25
N VAL A 210 -13.00 -1.64 -28.02
CA VAL A 210 -11.76 -1.95 -27.28
C VAL A 210 -10.89 -2.94 -28.06
N ASN A 211 -11.49 -4.01 -28.58
CA ASN A 211 -10.76 -5.01 -29.34
C ASN A 211 -10.16 -4.42 -30.61
N ASP A 212 -10.92 -3.60 -31.33
CA ASP A 212 -10.46 -3.02 -32.59
C ASP A 212 -9.33 -2.02 -32.36
N ILE A 213 -9.36 -1.24 -31.26
CA ILE A 213 -8.24 -0.38 -30.84
C ILE A 213 -7.02 -1.23 -30.47
N ILE A 214 -7.17 -2.26 -29.66
CA ILE A 214 -6.05 -3.11 -29.23
C ILE A 214 -5.41 -3.86 -30.40
N LYS A 215 -6.19 -4.32 -31.38
CA LYS A 215 -5.68 -4.99 -32.58
C LYS A 215 -4.71 -4.12 -33.38
N THR A 216 -4.82 -2.79 -33.30
CA THR A 216 -3.84 -1.90 -33.92
C THR A 216 -2.45 -2.00 -33.25
N ALA A 217 -2.38 -2.51 -32.02
CA ALA A 217 -1.18 -2.60 -31.21
C ALA A 217 -0.67 -4.03 -31.02
N HIS A 218 -1.54 -5.04 -30.99
CA HIS A 218 -1.17 -6.44 -30.81
C HIS A 218 -2.29 -7.39 -31.28
N ASP A 219 -1.92 -8.48 -31.96
CA ASP A 219 -2.88 -9.44 -32.52
C ASP A 219 -3.66 -10.20 -31.44
N ASP A 220 -3.01 -10.55 -30.32
CA ASP A 220 -3.68 -11.12 -29.14
C ASP A 220 -4.35 -10.03 -28.31
N TYR A 221 -5.42 -9.46 -28.87
CA TYR A 221 -6.17 -8.39 -28.22
C TYR A 221 -6.88 -8.84 -26.94
N VAL A 222 -7.18 -10.14 -26.82
CA VAL A 222 -7.83 -10.71 -25.64
C VAL A 222 -6.91 -10.65 -24.43
N THR A 223 -5.64 -11.04 -24.60
CA THR A 223 -4.64 -10.99 -23.53
C THR A 223 -4.34 -9.55 -23.10
N VAL A 224 -4.20 -8.62 -24.05
CA VAL A 224 -3.95 -7.21 -23.72
C VAL A 224 -5.14 -6.58 -22.98
N ARG A 225 -6.36 -6.86 -23.44
CA ARG A 225 -7.58 -6.41 -22.74
C ARG A 225 -7.67 -6.96 -21.33
N ARG A 226 -7.33 -8.24 -21.14
CA ARG A 226 -7.26 -8.86 -19.81
C ARG A 226 -6.24 -8.15 -18.91
N TYR A 227 -5.07 -7.83 -19.43
CA TYR A 227 -4.06 -7.08 -18.69
C TYR A 227 -4.51 -5.66 -18.33
N PHE A 228 -5.24 -4.95 -19.19
CA PHE A 228 -5.77 -3.63 -18.83
C PHE A 228 -6.69 -3.68 -17.60
N ILE A 229 -7.49 -4.73 -17.47
CA ILE A 229 -8.34 -4.93 -16.28
C ILE A 229 -7.50 -5.39 -15.07
N GLU A 230 -6.64 -6.39 -15.24
CA GLU A 230 -5.83 -6.96 -14.14
C GLU A 230 -4.88 -5.94 -13.49
N TYR A 231 -4.29 -5.05 -14.30
CA TYR A 231 -3.40 -4.00 -13.81
C TYR A 231 -4.14 -2.71 -13.42
N GLY A 232 -5.48 -2.68 -13.51
CA GLY A 232 -6.28 -1.53 -13.09
C GLY A 232 -6.08 -0.29 -13.97
N PHE A 233 -5.84 -0.47 -15.27
CA PHE A 233 -5.80 0.60 -16.27
C PHE A 233 -7.16 0.86 -16.89
N MET A 234 -8.01 -0.16 -16.96
CA MET A 234 -9.40 -0.05 -17.40
C MET A 234 -10.31 -0.78 -16.42
N ASP A 235 -11.56 -0.35 -16.36
CA ASP A 235 -12.65 -1.08 -15.72
C ASP A 235 -13.72 -1.44 -16.75
N ARG A 236 -14.66 -2.31 -16.35
CA ARG A 236 -15.79 -2.72 -17.18
C ARG A 236 -17.04 -2.99 -16.35
N ASN A 237 -18.20 -2.87 -16.99
CA ASN A 237 -19.44 -3.37 -16.40
C ASN A 237 -19.38 -4.90 -16.24
N SER A 238 -20.14 -5.43 -15.28
CA SER A 238 -20.22 -6.87 -14.99
C SER A 238 -20.69 -7.71 -16.17
N ASP A 239 -21.47 -7.11 -17.07
CA ASP A 239 -21.97 -7.71 -18.30
C ASP A 239 -21.00 -7.57 -19.50
N GLY A 240 -19.87 -6.88 -19.34
CA GLY A 240 -18.89 -6.63 -20.39
C GLY A 240 -19.36 -5.67 -21.50
N SER A 241 -20.52 -5.03 -21.32
CA SER A 241 -21.10 -4.15 -22.35
C SER A 241 -20.32 -2.86 -22.55
N GLN A 242 -19.65 -2.38 -21.49
CA GLN A 242 -18.91 -1.13 -21.49
C GLN A 242 -17.58 -1.27 -20.75
N TYR A 243 -16.58 -0.56 -21.28
CA TYR A 243 -15.22 -0.44 -20.77
C TYR A 243 -14.86 1.04 -20.69
N TRP A 244 -14.05 1.43 -19.70
CA TRP A 244 -13.53 2.79 -19.58
C TRP A 244 -12.13 2.78 -18.93
N VAL A 245 -11.33 3.81 -19.23
CA VAL A 245 -10.01 3.99 -18.62
C VAL A 245 -10.17 4.46 -17.17
N ILE A 246 -9.38 3.90 -16.26
CA ILE A 246 -9.33 4.35 -14.86
C ILE A 246 -8.22 5.40 -14.75
N THR A 247 -8.60 6.66 -14.51
CA THR A 247 -7.67 7.73 -14.14
C THR A 247 -7.42 7.72 -12.63
N ASP A 248 -6.16 7.83 -12.22
CA ASP A 248 -5.80 8.28 -10.86
C ASP A 248 -6.09 9.77 -10.69
#